data_AF-A0A7W3TQP7-F1
#
_entry.id   AF-A0A7W3TQP7-F1
#
_cell.length_a   1.000
_cell.length_b   1.000
_cell.length_c   1.000
_cell.angle_alpha   90.00
_cell.angle_beta   90.00
_cell.angle_gamma   90.00
#
_symmetry.space_group_name_H-M   'P 1'
#
loop_
_entity.id
_entity.type
_entity.pdbx_description
1 polymer ?
#
loop_
_entity_poly.entity_id
_entity_poly.type
_entity_poly.pdbx_seq_one_letter_code
_entity_poly.pdbx_strand_id
1 'polypeptide(L)'
;MKNLVNYALAYQAKGLSVLPIAGKRPLIKFADRDPLTADEIKAIWQKHPFAQIALRTDKFFVVDIDRNHEENVDGFNSIKQLPVEYFPETLTQTTKHGGRQLFYLKRSDMRVNQLIGYLPGVDVKAHQNNYVVVAPSEGYQWLNKNPIVTAPKSLVVNINQMRASNRRSSPSDLVLKPRERNSTTDLLETIANGLGDKGMRNKTLAGMIGALLFRGVEPKAAYQLAMICNENTPDPLPADEVNRTFKSMLNRDMRNGGELRGG
;
A
#
# COMPACT_ATOMS: atom_id res chain seq x y z
N MET A 1 15.55 13.60 28.41
CA MET A 1 15.49 12.83 27.15
C MET A 1 16.08 11.44 27.39
N LYS A 2 15.45 10.38 26.89
CA LYS A 2 15.85 8.98 27.14
C LYS A 2 16.56 8.42 25.91
N ASN A 3 17.66 7.69 26.09
CA ASN A 3 18.27 6.95 25.00
C ASN A 3 17.46 5.68 24.72
N LEU A 4 17.03 5.51 23.47
CA LEU A 4 16.13 4.44 23.05
C LEU A 4 16.81 3.32 22.25
N VAL A 5 18.15 3.29 22.16
CA VAL A 5 18.89 2.34 21.32
C VAL A 5 18.54 0.87 21.60
N ASN A 6 18.38 0.48 22.86
CA ASN A 6 18.04 -0.90 23.21
C ASN A 6 16.64 -1.29 22.74
N TYR A 7 15.68 -0.35 22.70
CA TYR A 7 14.35 -0.59 22.15
C TYR A 7 14.39 -0.67 20.62
N ALA A 8 15.21 0.18 19.97
CA ALA A 8 15.44 0.10 18.53
C ALA A 8 16.01 -1.27 18.13
N LEU A 9 17.03 -1.75 18.85
CA LEU A 9 17.58 -3.09 18.65
C LEU A 9 16.55 -4.20 18.90
N ALA A 10 15.70 -4.07 19.92
CA ALA A 10 14.65 -5.04 20.20
C ALA A 10 13.60 -5.11 19.07
N TYR A 11 13.22 -3.99 18.45
CA TYR A 11 12.35 -4.00 17.28
C TYR A 11 13.03 -4.64 16.06
N GLN A 12 14.30 -4.30 15.83
CA GLN A 12 15.08 -4.86 14.72
C GLN A 12 15.25 -6.38 14.86
N ALA A 13 15.50 -6.89 16.08
CA ALA A 13 15.58 -8.32 16.37
C ALA A 13 14.26 -9.06 16.13
N LYS A 14 13.11 -8.38 16.25
CA LYS A 14 11.79 -8.89 15.85
C LYS A 14 11.55 -8.82 14.34
N GLY A 15 12.56 -8.48 13.56
CA GLY A 15 12.47 -8.34 12.12
C GLY A 15 11.73 -7.09 11.68
N LEU A 16 11.59 -6.03 12.49
CA LEU A 16 10.96 -4.78 12.08
C LEU A 16 12.00 -3.78 11.56
N SER A 17 11.62 -3.00 10.55
CA SER A 17 12.54 -2.09 9.86
C SER A 17 12.57 -0.73 10.55
N VAL A 18 13.57 -0.53 11.41
CA VAL A 18 13.71 0.63 12.32
C VAL A 18 14.25 1.86 11.60
N LEU A 19 13.75 3.04 11.98
CA LEU A 19 14.24 4.35 11.56
C LEU A 19 14.48 5.28 12.78
N PRO A 20 15.62 5.98 12.83
CA PRO A 20 15.85 7.08 13.76
C PRO A 20 15.03 8.31 13.35
N ILE A 21 14.30 8.93 14.27
CA ILE A 21 13.47 10.10 13.96
C ILE A 21 13.68 11.24 14.97
N ALA A 22 13.69 12.49 14.47
CA ALA A 22 13.68 13.70 15.27
C ALA A 22 12.67 14.69 14.67
N GLY A 23 11.83 15.33 15.50
CA GLY A 23 10.82 16.29 15.01
C GLY A 23 9.89 15.72 13.94
N LYS A 24 9.48 14.45 14.09
CA LYS A 24 8.69 13.68 13.10
C LYS A 24 9.36 13.50 11.73
N ARG A 25 10.67 13.70 11.59
CA ARG A 25 11.44 13.47 10.35
C ARG A 25 12.58 12.46 10.55
N PRO A 26 12.75 11.50 9.63
CA PRO A 26 13.86 10.54 9.71
C PRO A 26 15.20 11.25 9.66
N LEU A 27 16.14 10.81 10.50
CA LEU A 27 17.51 11.35 10.52
C LEU A 27 18.38 10.79 9.37
N ILE A 28 17.83 9.87 8.58
CA ILE A 28 18.48 9.23 7.44
C ILE A 28 17.54 9.19 6.24
N LYS A 29 18.12 9.16 5.03
CA LYS A 29 17.39 8.72 3.85
C LYS A 29 17.17 7.21 3.94
N PHE A 30 15.93 6.77 3.70
CA PHE A 30 15.53 5.37 3.86
C PHE A 30 14.66 4.84 2.72
N ALA A 31 14.15 5.72 1.85
CA ALA A 31 13.39 5.30 0.69
C ALA A 31 14.25 4.37 -0.17
N ASP A 32 13.68 3.20 -0.50
CA ASP A 32 14.31 2.17 -1.33
C ASP A 32 15.67 1.65 -0.82
N ARG A 33 15.98 1.90 0.46
CA ARG A 33 17.13 1.33 1.17
C ARG A 33 16.74 0.04 1.89
N ASP A 34 17.69 -0.86 2.07
CA ASP A 34 17.53 -2.00 2.97
C ASP A 34 17.31 -1.57 4.44
N PRO A 35 16.64 -2.40 5.27
CA PRO A 35 16.51 -2.15 6.70
C PRO A 35 17.86 -2.04 7.41
N LEU A 36 17.93 -1.19 8.44
CA LEU A 36 19.16 -1.00 9.20
C LEU A 36 19.59 -2.29 9.94
N THR A 37 20.89 -2.55 9.91
CA THR A 37 21.55 -3.58 10.72
C THR A 37 21.68 -3.13 12.19
N ALA A 38 21.95 -4.08 13.09
CA ALA A 38 22.14 -3.78 14.50
C ALA A 38 23.30 -2.81 14.75
N ASP A 39 24.39 -2.93 13.99
CA ASP A 39 25.56 -2.07 14.14
C ASP A 39 25.34 -0.66 13.58
N GLU A 40 24.60 -0.54 12.46
CA GLU A 40 24.16 0.77 11.97
C GLU A 40 23.24 1.47 12.99
N ILE A 41 22.31 0.74 13.61
CA ILE A 41 21.45 1.29 14.67
C ILE A 41 22.28 1.83 15.83
N LYS A 42 23.26 1.05 16.33
CA LYS A 42 24.16 1.50 17.42
C LYS A 42 24.94 2.75 17.02
N ALA A 43 25.55 2.76 15.83
CA ALA A 43 26.34 3.88 15.34
C ALA A 43 25.50 5.17 15.18
N ILE A 44 24.27 5.04 14.70
CA ILE A 44 23.33 6.15 14.56
C ILE A 44 22.93 6.70 15.94
N TRP A 45 22.57 5.84 16.89
CA TRP A 45 22.19 6.29 18.24
C TRP A 45 23.37 6.81 19.06
N GLN A 46 24.60 6.43 18.74
CA GLN A 46 25.78 7.09 19.31
C GLN A 46 25.89 8.55 18.85
N LYS A 47 25.59 8.84 17.58
CA LYS A 47 25.57 10.20 17.01
C LYS A 47 24.32 10.99 17.41
N HIS A 48 23.20 10.30 17.59
CA HIS A 48 21.91 10.89 17.97
C HIS A 48 21.32 10.18 19.20
N PRO A 49 21.87 10.40 20.41
CA PRO A 49 21.48 9.67 21.62
C PRO A 49 20.01 9.77 22.01
N PHE A 50 19.32 10.81 21.52
CA PHE A 50 17.92 11.09 21.82
C PHE A 50 17.01 10.91 20.60
N ALA A 51 17.47 10.21 19.56
CA ALA A 51 16.63 9.85 18.44
C ALA A 51 15.45 8.99 18.93
N GLN A 52 14.26 9.36 18.48
CA GLN A 52 13.05 8.60 18.68
C GLN A 52 12.99 7.45 17.68
N ILE A 53 12.04 6.53 17.84
CA ILE A 53 11.92 5.32 17.02
C ILE A 53 10.70 5.44 16.12
N ALA A 54 10.93 5.26 14.82
CA ALA A 54 9.88 4.94 13.86
C ALA A 54 10.12 3.56 13.24
N LEU A 55 9.05 2.95 12.74
CA LEU A 55 9.08 1.69 12.00
C LEU A 55 8.51 1.91 10.61
N ARG A 56 9.18 1.37 9.58
CA ARG A 56 8.65 1.38 8.21
C ARG A 56 7.42 0.50 8.11
N THR A 57 6.47 0.92 7.30
CA THR A 57 5.26 0.14 6.99
C THR A 57 5.50 -0.77 5.79
N ASP A 58 6.62 -1.51 5.79
CA ASP A 58 7.01 -2.46 4.75
C ASP A 58 6.38 -3.84 4.99
N LYS A 59 6.45 -4.35 6.22
CA LYS A 59 5.94 -5.67 6.65
C LYS A 59 4.51 -5.64 7.20
N PHE A 60 4.14 -4.51 7.78
CA PHE A 60 2.81 -4.25 8.35
C PHE A 60 2.26 -2.95 7.77
N PHE A 61 0.99 -2.70 7.99
CA PHE A 61 0.39 -1.38 7.80
C PHE A 61 -0.31 -0.94 9.09
N VAL A 62 -0.62 0.34 9.17
CA VAL A 62 -1.28 0.95 10.33
C VAL A 62 -2.57 1.61 9.89
N VAL A 63 -3.63 1.35 10.65
CA VAL A 63 -4.83 2.20 10.68
C VAL A 63 -4.58 3.23 11.78
N ASP A 64 -4.34 4.48 11.37
CA ASP A 64 -4.02 5.61 12.25
C ASP A 64 -5.29 6.41 12.50
N ILE A 65 -5.81 6.33 13.71
CA ILE A 65 -7.07 6.92 14.15
C ILE A 65 -6.73 8.16 14.97
N ASP A 66 -6.98 9.34 14.42
CA ASP A 66 -6.70 10.60 15.09
C ASP A 66 -7.96 11.19 15.74
N ARG A 67 -7.74 11.89 16.87
CA ARG A 67 -8.73 12.78 17.46
C ARG A 67 -8.35 14.19 17.07
N ASN A 68 -9.26 14.90 16.41
CA ASN A 68 -9.15 16.31 16.03
C ASN A 68 -8.12 16.62 14.94
N HIS A 69 -8.54 16.46 13.68
CA HIS A 69 -8.15 17.45 12.67
C HIS A 69 -9.01 18.72 12.86
N GLU A 70 -8.59 19.84 12.25
CA GLU A 70 -9.09 21.23 12.36
C GLU A 70 -10.63 21.47 12.23
N GLU A 71 -11.45 20.41 12.12
CA GLU A 71 -12.89 20.46 11.82
C GLU A 71 -13.78 19.66 12.80
N ASN A 72 -13.39 19.49 14.09
CA ASN A 72 -14.16 18.69 15.08
C ASN A 72 -14.41 17.22 14.67
N VAL A 73 -13.58 16.66 13.78
CA VAL A 73 -13.71 15.28 13.32
C VAL A 73 -13.01 14.32 14.28
N ASP A 74 -13.74 13.32 14.78
CA ASP A 74 -13.24 12.23 15.62
C ASP A 74 -13.19 10.91 14.85
N GLY A 75 -11.99 10.44 14.52
CA GLY A 75 -11.78 9.18 13.79
C GLY A 75 -12.35 7.95 14.50
N PHE A 76 -12.51 8.01 15.84
CA PHE A 76 -13.16 6.93 16.59
C PHE A 76 -14.66 6.81 16.28
N ASN A 77 -15.32 7.90 15.87
CA ASN A 77 -16.70 7.84 15.42
C ASN A 77 -16.80 7.33 13.99
N SER A 78 -15.87 7.73 13.12
CA SER A 78 -15.81 7.24 11.75
C SER A 78 -15.61 5.72 11.69
N ILE A 79 -14.67 5.18 12.47
CA ILE A 79 -14.36 3.75 12.42
C ILE A 79 -15.51 2.87 12.92
N LYS A 80 -16.39 3.37 13.81
CA LYS A 80 -17.57 2.65 14.31
C LYS A 80 -18.64 2.44 13.25
N GLN A 81 -18.60 3.19 12.14
CA GLN A 81 -19.54 3.04 11.03
C GLN A 81 -19.20 1.83 10.15
N LEU A 82 -17.99 1.29 10.29
CA LEU A 82 -17.54 0.11 9.57
C LEU A 82 -17.82 -1.17 10.35
N PRO A 83 -17.91 -2.32 9.66
CA PRO A 83 -18.11 -3.61 10.31
C PRO A 83 -16.99 -3.93 11.31
N VAL A 84 -17.36 -4.42 12.49
CA VAL A 84 -16.41 -4.72 13.59
C VAL A 84 -15.37 -5.75 13.18
N GLU A 85 -15.74 -6.70 12.32
CA GLU A 85 -14.88 -7.74 11.78
C GLU A 85 -13.74 -7.21 10.91
N TYR A 86 -13.79 -5.95 10.48
CA TYR A 86 -12.67 -5.32 9.78
C TYR A 86 -11.50 -5.04 10.71
N PHE A 87 -11.76 -4.82 12.00
CA PHE A 87 -10.76 -4.40 12.97
C PHE A 87 -10.66 -5.39 14.13
N PRO A 88 -10.21 -6.64 13.88
CA PRO A 88 -9.96 -7.59 14.95
C PRO A 88 -8.89 -7.03 15.89
N GLU A 89 -8.96 -7.45 17.16
CA GLU A 89 -8.00 -6.99 18.16
C GLU A 89 -6.56 -7.32 17.74
N THR A 90 -5.68 -6.32 17.83
CA THR A 90 -4.29 -6.41 17.41
C THR A 90 -3.40 -5.52 18.29
N LEU A 91 -2.09 -5.60 18.11
CA LEU A 91 -1.15 -4.69 18.77
C LEU A 91 -1.56 -3.24 18.51
N THR A 92 -1.79 -2.51 19.59
CA THR A 92 -2.32 -1.13 19.52
C THR A 92 -1.50 -0.21 20.41
N GLN A 93 -1.24 1.01 19.95
CA GLN A 93 -0.67 2.08 20.78
C GLN A 93 -1.52 3.34 20.75
N THR A 94 -1.37 4.18 21.78
CA THR A 94 -1.83 5.56 21.79
C THR A 94 -0.82 6.48 21.11
N THR A 95 -1.31 7.57 20.52
CA THR A 95 -0.48 8.60 19.87
C THR A 95 -0.40 9.88 20.72
N LYS A 96 0.49 10.81 20.36
CA LYS A 96 0.80 12.03 21.13
C LYS A 96 -0.44 12.90 21.40
N HIS A 97 -1.43 12.86 20.51
CA HIS A 97 -2.63 13.69 20.58
C HIS A 97 -3.88 12.89 20.97
N GLY A 98 -3.71 11.72 21.61
CA GLY A 98 -4.82 10.91 22.10
C GLY A 98 -5.50 10.03 21.05
N GLY A 99 -4.93 9.93 19.85
CA GLY A 99 -5.32 8.97 18.82
C GLY A 99 -4.85 7.54 19.14
N ARG A 100 -5.09 6.62 18.21
CA ARG A 100 -4.64 5.22 18.26
C ARG A 100 -4.08 4.74 16.94
N GLN A 101 -3.08 3.88 17.02
CA GLN A 101 -2.53 3.16 15.87
C GLN A 101 -2.74 1.67 16.04
N LEU A 102 -3.45 1.05 15.10
CA LEU A 102 -3.74 -0.38 15.05
C LEU A 102 -2.81 -1.00 14.00
N PHE A 103 -2.01 -1.98 14.41
CA PHE A 103 -0.98 -2.58 13.56
C PHE A 103 -1.50 -3.89 12.96
N TYR A 104 -1.39 -4.07 11.65
CA TYR A 104 -1.76 -5.33 11.00
C TYR A 104 -0.65 -5.82 10.07
N LEU A 105 -0.32 -7.11 10.14
CA LEU A 105 0.56 -7.74 9.17
C LEU A 105 -0.09 -7.69 7.79
N LYS A 106 0.71 -7.39 6.76
CA LYS A 106 0.26 -7.45 5.38
C LYS A 106 0.03 -8.91 4.99
N ARG A 107 -0.98 -9.12 4.14
CA ARG A 107 -1.24 -10.45 3.60
C ARG A 107 -0.28 -10.72 2.43
N SER A 108 0.16 -11.97 2.28
CA SER A 108 0.98 -12.38 1.13
C SER A 108 0.16 -12.55 -0.16
N ASP A 109 -1.15 -12.79 -0.03
CA ASP A 109 -2.07 -13.02 -1.14
C ASP A 109 -2.64 -11.72 -1.74
N MET A 110 -2.54 -10.58 -1.03
CA MET A 110 -3.16 -9.33 -1.43
C MET A 110 -2.36 -8.11 -0.95
N ARG A 111 -2.14 -7.16 -1.86
CA ARG A 111 -1.55 -5.86 -1.53
C ARG A 111 -2.58 -4.96 -0.86
N VAL A 112 -2.19 -4.30 0.23
CA VAL A 112 -2.92 -3.18 0.83
C VAL A 112 -2.35 -1.86 0.33
N ASN A 113 -3.22 -0.96 -0.13
CA ASN A 113 -2.80 0.36 -0.57
C ASN A 113 -2.73 1.36 0.59
N GLN A 114 -1.82 2.32 0.48
CA GLN A 114 -1.87 3.53 1.31
C GLN A 114 -3.07 4.38 0.90
N LEU A 115 -3.80 4.87 1.89
CA LEU A 115 -4.97 5.73 1.72
C LEU A 115 -5.03 6.71 2.89
N ILE A 116 -4.53 7.92 2.67
CA ILE A 116 -4.67 9.05 3.59
C ILE A 116 -6.08 9.61 3.39
N GLY A 117 -6.80 9.88 4.47
CA GLY A 117 -8.24 10.17 4.44
C GLY A 117 -9.06 8.95 4.04
N TYR A 118 -8.74 7.77 4.58
CA TYR A 118 -9.56 6.57 4.40
C TYR A 118 -10.97 6.78 4.93
N LEU A 119 -11.08 7.39 6.10
CA LEU A 119 -12.31 7.98 6.63
C LEU A 119 -11.97 9.36 7.23
N PRO A 120 -12.97 10.21 7.52
CA PRO A 120 -12.72 11.42 8.30
C PRO A 120 -12.00 11.08 9.62
N GLY A 121 -10.78 11.61 9.80
CA GLY A 121 -9.94 11.35 10.98
C GLY A 121 -9.27 9.97 11.03
N VAL A 122 -9.26 9.21 9.93
CA VAL A 122 -8.61 7.88 9.86
C VAL A 122 -7.77 7.75 8.59
N ASP A 123 -6.50 7.40 8.78
CA ASP A 123 -5.55 7.13 7.70
C ASP A 123 -5.14 5.65 7.64
N VAL A 124 -4.81 5.18 6.44
CA VAL A 124 -4.14 3.89 6.22
C VAL A 124 -2.72 4.14 5.73
N LYS A 125 -1.73 3.82 6.57
CA LYS A 125 -0.30 3.94 6.28
C LYS A 125 0.28 2.57 5.94
N ALA A 126 0.46 2.31 4.65
CA ALA A 126 0.78 0.97 4.13
C ALA A 126 1.94 0.92 3.13
N HIS A 127 2.48 2.06 2.71
CA HIS A 127 3.54 2.10 1.70
C HIS A 127 4.91 1.69 2.28
N GLN A 128 5.75 0.99 1.51
CA GLN A 128 7.08 0.54 1.97
C GLN A 128 8.04 1.68 2.34
N ASN A 129 7.82 2.85 1.74
CA ASN A 129 8.55 4.10 2.00
C ASN A 129 7.77 5.05 2.92
N ASN A 130 6.79 4.53 3.67
CA ASN A 130 6.14 5.24 4.77
C ASN A 130 6.55 4.61 6.12
N TYR A 131 6.31 5.33 7.22
CA TYR A 131 6.67 4.93 8.56
C TYR A 131 5.69 5.48 9.59
N VAL A 132 5.70 4.89 10.78
CA VAL A 132 4.98 5.37 11.96
C VAL A 132 5.94 5.48 13.14
N VAL A 133 5.77 6.51 13.97
CA VAL A 133 6.50 6.63 15.24
C VAL A 133 5.90 5.63 16.23
N VAL A 134 6.74 4.93 17.00
CA VAL A 134 6.28 3.88 17.93
C VAL A 134 6.75 4.11 19.35
N ALA A 135 6.03 3.53 20.30
CA ALA A 135 6.46 3.48 21.69
C ALA A 135 7.86 2.82 21.81
N PRO A 136 8.71 3.23 22.76
CA PRO A 136 8.46 4.24 23.80
C PRO A 136 8.89 5.65 23.39
N SER A 137 8.82 6.01 22.10
CA SER A 137 9.00 7.41 21.68
C SER A 137 8.03 8.33 22.41
N GLU A 138 8.41 9.59 22.61
CA GLU A 138 7.63 10.58 23.34
C GLU A 138 6.23 10.74 22.75
N GLY A 139 5.22 10.63 23.60
CA GLY A 139 3.81 10.69 23.22
C GLY A 139 3.24 9.37 22.67
N TYR A 140 4.01 8.28 22.64
CA TYR A 140 3.53 6.98 22.16
C TYR A 140 3.65 5.91 23.24
N GLN A 141 2.57 5.16 23.47
CA GLN A 141 2.53 4.10 24.48
C GLN A 141 1.72 2.90 23.99
N TRP A 142 2.28 1.70 24.11
CA TRP A 142 1.54 0.46 23.83
C TRP A 142 0.35 0.34 24.77
N LEU A 143 -0.86 0.24 24.20
CA LEU A 143 -2.11 0.09 24.93
C LEU A 143 -2.34 -1.36 25.37
N ASN A 144 -1.82 -2.30 24.59
CA ASN A 144 -1.86 -3.74 24.87
C ASN A 144 -0.52 -4.40 24.50
N LYS A 145 -0.40 -5.71 24.76
CA LYS A 145 0.77 -6.52 24.39
C LYS A 145 0.40 -7.64 23.41
N ASN A 146 -0.70 -7.47 22.68
CA ASN A 146 -1.20 -8.48 21.76
C ASN A 146 -0.22 -8.66 20.59
N PRO A 147 -0.19 -9.83 19.95
CA PRO A 147 0.54 -9.98 18.69
C PRO A 147 -0.07 -9.08 17.60
N ILE A 148 0.75 -8.72 16.61
CA ILE A 148 0.25 -8.12 15.38
C ILE A 148 -0.45 -9.22 14.59
N VAL A 149 -1.76 -9.09 14.36
CA VAL A 149 -2.53 -10.07 13.59
C VAL A 149 -2.45 -9.77 12.09
N THR A 150 -2.67 -10.80 11.26
CA THR A 150 -2.81 -10.60 9.81
C THR A 150 -4.14 -9.94 9.50
N ALA A 151 -4.13 -8.91 8.65
CA ALA A 151 -5.35 -8.19 8.32
C ALA A 151 -6.44 -9.11 7.72
N PRO A 152 -7.71 -8.92 8.10
CA PRO A 152 -8.83 -9.55 7.41
C PRO A 152 -8.82 -9.23 5.91
N LYS A 153 -9.14 -10.23 5.08
CA LYS A 153 -9.27 -10.04 3.64
C LYS A 153 -10.29 -8.94 3.30
N SER A 154 -11.40 -8.90 4.03
CA SER A 154 -12.48 -7.92 3.85
C SER A 154 -12.02 -6.48 4.08
N LEU A 155 -11.21 -6.22 5.13
CA LEU A 155 -10.61 -4.90 5.36
C LEU A 155 -9.71 -4.48 4.19
N VAL A 156 -8.82 -5.36 3.72
CA VAL A 156 -7.90 -5.04 2.61
C VAL A 156 -8.67 -4.74 1.32
N VAL A 157 -9.71 -5.53 1.02
CA VAL A 157 -10.60 -5.29 -0.13
C VAL A 157 -11.27 -3.93 -0.02
N ASN A 158 -11.84 -3.60 1.15
CA ASN A 158 -12.52 -2.33 1.35
C ASN A 158 -11.59 -1.12 1.20
N ILE A 159 -10.40 -1.15 1.80
CA ILE A 159 -9.39 -0.08 1.65
C ILE A 159 -9.05 0.15 0.18
N ASN A 160 -8.82 -0.93 -0.58
CA ASN A 160 -8.46 -0.83 -1.98
C ASN A 160 -9.62 -0.30 -2.85
N GLN A 161 -10.85 -0.72 -2.56
CA GLN A 161 -12.05 -0.21 -3.25
C GLN A 161 -12.28 1.27 -2.96
N MET A 162 -12.16 1.70 -1.70
CA MET A 162 -12.30 3.11 -1.34
C MET A 162 -11.23 3.99 -1.98
N ARG A 163 -10.00 3.49 -2.09
CA ARG A 163 -8.95 4.19 -2.83
C ARG A 163 -9.30 4.34 -4.31
N ALA A 164 -9.86 3.30 -4.93
CA ALA A 164 -10.29 3.34 -6.32
C ALA A 164 -11.46 4.32 -6.53
N SER A 165 -12.42 4.39 -5.61
CA SER A 165 -13.51 5.37 -5.67
C SER A 165 -13.04 6.80 -5.44
N ASN A 166 -12.11 7.04 -4.51
CA ASN A 166 -11.56 8.37 -4.23
C ASN A 166 -10.67 8.92 -5.37
N ARG A 167 -10.26 8.06 -6.31
CA ARG A 167 -9.60 8.47 -7.55
C ARG A 167 -10.56 9.00 -8.61
N ARG A 168 -11.88 8.87 -8.42
CA ARG A 168 -12.86 9.50 -9.31
C ARG A 168 -12.85 11.01 -9.04
N SER A 169 -12.23 11.73 -9.95
CA SER A 169 -12.13 13.19 -9.96
C SER A 169 -13.49 13.87 -9.79
N SER A 170 -13.44 15.07 -9.21
CA SER A 170 -14.54 16.03 -9.10
C SER A 170 -15.22 16.28 -10.46
N PRO A 171 -16.53 16.62 -10.53
CA PRO A 171 -17.27 16.85 -11.78
C PRO A 171 -16.69 17.92 -12.72
N SER A 172 -15.70 18.70 -12.28
CA SER A 172 -15.07 19.80 -13.05
C SER A 172 -13.98 19.37 -14.04
N ASP A 173 -13.54 18.10 -14.05
CA ASP A 173 -12.46 17.64 -14.97
C ASP A 173 -12.96 16.92 -16.24
N LEU A 174 -14.27 16.74 -16.41
CA LEU A 174 -14.83 16.10 -17.61
C LEU A 174 -15.08 17.11 -18.73
N VAL A 175 -14.01 17.65 -19.31
CA VAL A 175 -14.12 18.16 -20.69
C VAL A 175 -14.19 16.95 -21.61
N LEU A 176 -15.42 16.56 -21.98
CA LEU A 176 -15.65 15.56 -23.02
C LEU A 176 -15.09 16.11 -24.33
N LYS A 177 -13.88 15.70 -24.71
CA LYS A 177 -13.36 16.02 -26.05
C LYS A 177 -14.18 15.22 -27.07
N PRO A 178 -14.66 15.84 -28.17
CA PRO A 178 -15.49 15.19 -29.19
C PRO A 178 -14.67 14.30 -30.12
N ARG A 179 -13.67 13.57 -29.59
CA ARG A 179 -12.91 12.58 -30.36
C ARG A 179 -13.60 11.24 -30.27
N GLU A 180 -13.76 10.58 -31.41
CA GLU A 180 -14.30 9.23 -31.47
C GLU A 180 -13.44 8.27 -30.63
N ARG A 181 -14.13 7.46 -29.83
CA ARG A 181 -13.52 6.42 -28.99
C ARG A 181 -12.87 5.38 -29.89
N ASN A 182 -11.72 4.86 -29.50
CA ASN A 182 -11.04 3.79 -30.22
C ASN A 182 -10.51 2.71 -29.26
N SER A 183 -9.95 1.65 -29.82
CA SER A 183 -9.44 0.50 -29.05
C SER A 183 -8.31 0.87 -28.08
N THR A 184 -7.62 2.00 -28.26
CA THR A 184 -6.62 2.50 -27.32
C THR A 184 -7.29 3.21 -26.14
N THR A 185 -8.40 3.93 -26.36
CA THR A 185 -9.25 4.46 -25.28
C THR A 185 -9.71 3.35 -24.36
N ASP A 186 -10.30 2.29 -24.92
CA ASP A 186 -10.83 1.17 -24.12
C ASP A 186 -9.73 0.42 -23.35
N LEU A 187 -8.54 0.29 -23.96
CA LEU A 187 -7.37 -0.30 -23.31
C LEU A 187 -6.92 0.52 -22.09
N LEU A 188 -6.78 1.84 -22.25
CA LEU A 188 -6.36 2.73 -21.17
C LEU A 188 -7.40 2.77 -20.04
N GLU A 189 -8.69 2.82 -20.39
CA GLU A 189 -9.78 2.77 -19.41
C GLU A 189 -9.83 1.42 -18.69
N THR A 190 -9.57 0.30 -19.37
CA THR A 190 -9.47 -1.04 -18.74
C THR A 190 -8.32 -1.07 -17.74
N ILE A 191 -7.16 -0.51 -18.08
CA ILE A 191 -6.02 -0.42 -17.15
C ILE A 191 -6.39 0.41 -15.92
N ALA A 192 -7.08 1.55 -16.13
CA ALA A 192 -7.47 2.45 -15.05
C ALA A 192 -8.57 1.88 -14.14
N ASN A 193 -9.56 1.20 -14.71
CA ASN A 193 -10.78 0.77 -14.00
C ASN A 193 -10.74 -0.71 -13.58
N GLY A 194 -9.76 -1.47 -14.05
CA GLY A 194 -9.61 -2.90 -13.76
C GLY A 194 -10.37 -3.81 -14.73
N LEU A 195 -10.37 -5.10 -14.41
CA LEU A 195 -10.73 -6.20 -15.31
C LEU A 195 -12.24 -6.47 -15.43
N GLY A 196 -13.07 -5.73 -14.70
CA GLY A 196 -14.53 -5.89 -14.65
C GLY A 196 -15.00 -7.04 -13.73
N ASP A 197 -16.24 -7.48 -13.94
CA ASP A 197 -16.96 -8.39 -13.04
C ASP A 197 -16.45 -9.84 -13.05
N LYS A 198 -16.83 -10.60 -11.99
CA LYS A 198 -16.48 -12.01 -11.83
C LYS A 198 -16.95 -12.84 -13.04
N GLY A 199 -16.03 -13.60 -13.65
CA GLY A 199 -16.29 -14.50 -14.78
C GLY A 199 -15.58 -14.10 -16.06
N MET A 200 -15.35 -12.80 -16.28
CA MET A 200 -14.70 -12.29 -17.51
C MET A 200 -13.27 -11.82 -17.30
N ARG A 201 -12.82 -11.63 -16.05
CA ARG A 201 -11.51 -11.05 -15.69
C ARG A 201 -10.32 -11.67 -16.41
N ASN A 202 -10.22 -13.00 -16.51
CA ASN A 202 -9.13 -13.65 -17.25
C ASN A 202 -9.15 -13.35 -18.74
N LYS A 203 -10.35 -13.32 -19.34
CA LYS A 203 -10.53 -12.99 -20.75
C LYS A 203 -10.18 -11.53 -21.02
N THR A 204 -10.63 -10.62 -20.15
CA THR A 204 -10.28 -9.19 -20.19
C THR A 204 -8.78 -8.99 -20.04
N LEU A 205 -8.14 -9.66 -19.08
CA LEU A 205 -6.71 -9.59 -18.84
C LEU A 205 -5.91 -10.09 -20.04
N ALA A 206 -6.28 -11.25 -20.60
CA ALA A 206 -5.64 -11.80 -21.78
C ALA A 206 -5.77 -10.87 -23.00
N GLY A 207 -6.98 -10.32 -23.22
CA GLY A 207 -7.23 -9.34 -24.28
C GLY A 207 -6.38 -8.07 -24.11
N MET A 208 -6.34 -7.53 -22.90
CA MET A 208 -5.56 -6.34 -22.55
C MET A 208 -4.04 -6.55 -22.77
N ILE A 209 -3.49 -7.68 -22.30
CA ILE A 209 -2.07 -8.01 -22.50
C ILE A 209 -1.75 -8.15 -23.99
N GLY A 210 -2.61 -8.85 -24.74
CA GLY A 210 -2.44 -8.99 -26.19
C GLY A 210 -2.48 -7.64 -26.91
N ALA A 211 -3.36 -6.75 -26.49
CA ALA A 211 -3.48 -5.40 -27.03
C ALA A 211 -2.24 -4.53 -26.75
N LEU A 212 -1.57 -4.70 -25.60
CA LEU A 212 -0.30 -4.02 -25.28
C LEU A 212 0.85 -4.56 -26.14
N LEU A 213 1.01 -5.87 -26.21
CA LEU A 213 2.09 -6.51 -26.97
C LEU A 213 1.97 -6.22 -28.46
N PHE A 214 0.75 -6.29 -29.02
CA PHE A 214 0.48 -5.92 -30.41
C PHE A 214 0.87 -4.47 -30.75
N ARG A 215 0.83 -3.56 -29.76
CA ARG A 215 1.25 -2.16 -29.90
C ARG A 215 2.76 -1.96 -29.67
N GLY A 216 3.53 -3.02 -29.50
CA GLY A 216 4.98 -2.97 -29.27
C GLY A 216 5.37 -2.51 -27.87
N VAL A 217 4.46 -2.60 -26.88
CA VAL A 217 4.83 -2.29 -25.49
C VAL A 217 5.77 -3.38 -24.98
N GLU A 218 6.97 -2.98 -24.55
CA GLU A 218 7.98 -3.87 -23.98
C GLU A 218 7.40 -4.85 -22.95
N PRO A 219 7.74 -6.16 -23.00
CA PRO A 219 7.12 -7.16 -22.13
C PRO A 219 7.16 -6.82 -20.64
N LYS A 220 8.28 -6.22 -20.17
CA LYS A 220 8.41 -5.78 -18.78
C LYS A 220 7.38 -4.70 -18.42
N ALA A 221 7.18 -3.72 -19.30
CA ALA A 221 6.19 -2.66 -19.10
C ALA A 221 4.75 -3.21 -19.23
N ALA A 222 4.50 -4.10 -20.20
CA ALA A 222 3.21 -4.75 -20.37
C ALA A 222 2.81 -5.56 -19.14
N TYR A 223 3.76 -6.27 -18.53
CA TYR A 223 3.55 -7.00 -17.28
C TYR A 223 3.21 -6.06 -16.11
N GLN A 224 3.93 -4.94 -15.97
CA GLN A 224 3.63 -3.93 -14.95
C GLN A 224 2.23 -3.35 -15.12
N LEU A 225 1.81 -3.06 -16.36
CA LEU A 225 0.45 -2.57 -16.66
C LEU A 225 -0.62 -3.63 -16.37
N ALA A 226 -0.35 -4.90 -16.63
CA ALA A 226 -1.24 -6.00 -16.25
C ALA A 226 -1.42 -6.09 -14.73
N MET A 227 -0.33 -5.92 -13.96
CA MET A 227 -0.38 -5.88 -12.50
C MET A 227 -1.19 -4.67 -12.00
N ILE A 228 -0.98 -3.49 -12.58
CA ILE A 228 -1.74 -2.27 -12.24
C ILE A 228 -3.24 -2.45 -12.53
N CYS A 229 -3.59 -3.01 -13.69
CA CYS A 229 -4.98 -3.30 -14.04
C CYS A 229 -5.62 -4.27 -13.04
N ASN A 230 -4.91 -5.35 -12.69
CA ASN A 230 -5.40 -6.30 -11.69
C ASN A 230 -5.55 -5.65 -10.30
N GLU A 231 -4.63 -4.77 -9.89
CA GLU A 231 -4.72 -4.00 -8.65
C GLU A 231 -5.92 -3.05 -8.61
N ASN A 232 -6.30 -2.47 -9.76
CA ASN A 232 -7.47 -1.61 -9.88
C ASN A 232 -8.79 -2.40 -9.94
N THR A 233 -8.74 -3.75 -9.97
CA THR A 233 -9.93 -4.60 -10.00
C THR A 233 -10.48 -4.82 -8.58
N PRO A 234 -11.79 -4.62 -8.31
CA PRO A 234 -12.36 -4.74 -6.96
C PRO A 234 -12.15 -6.09 -6.26
N ASP A 235 -12.09 -7.18 -7.04
CA ASP A 235 -11.65 -8.50 -6.60
C ASP A 235 -10.50 -8.93 -7.54
N PRO A 236 -9.24 -8.67 -7.19
CA PRO A 236 -8.10 -9.00 -8.03
C PRO A 236 -7.94 -10.51 -8.23
N LEU A 237 -7.40 -10.90 -9.38
CA LEU A 237 -6.94 -12.27 -9.60
C LEU A 237 -5.69 -12.56 -8.73
N PRO A 238 -5.49 -13.80 -8.25
CA PRO A 238 -4.24 -14.23 -7.65
C PRO A 238 -3.04 -13.95 -8.55
N ALA A 239 -1.89 -13.60 -7.96
CA ALA A 239 -0.68 -13.25 -8.72
C ALA A 239 -0.25 -14.37 -9.70
N ASP A 240 -0.37 -15.64 -9.30
CA ASP A 240 -0.03 -16.79 -10.15
C ASP A 240 -0.96 -16.94 -11.37
N GLU A 241 -2.18 -16.45 -11.28
CA GLU A 241 -3.12 -16.42 -12.39
C GLU A 241 -2.79 -15.31 -13.39
N VAL A 242 -2.42 -14.14 -12.88
CA VAL A 242 -1.88 -13.04 -13.72
C VAL A 242 -0.60 -13.49 -14.43
N ASN A 243 0.31 -14.12 -13.69
CA ASN A 243 1.58 -14.65 -14.21
C ASN A 243 1.38 -15.66 -15.34
N ARG A 244 0.47 -16.64 -15.14
CA ARG A 244 0.16 -17.64 -16.16
C ARG A 244 -0.46 -17.00 -17.40
N THR A 245 -1.40 -16.08 -17.21
CA THR A 245 -2.07 -15.39 -18.32
C THR A 245 -1.07 -14.56 -19.13
N PHE A 246 -0.19 -13.82 -18.45
CA PHE A 246 0.85 -13.03 -19.10
C PHE A 246 1.82 -13.90 -19.91
N LYS A 247 2.34 -14.98 -19.32
CA LYS A 247 3.24 -15.91 -20.02
C LYS A 247 2.58 -16.53 -21.26
N SER A 248 1.31 -16.93 -21.15
CA SER A 248 0.55 -17.48 -22.27
C SER A 248 0.43 -16.49 -23.43
N MET A 249 0.10 -15.24 -23.12
CA MET A 249 -0.06 -14.17 -24.11
C MET A 249 1.26 -13.76 -24.75
N LEU A 250 2.34 -13.65 -23.98
CA LEU A 250 3.68 -13.35 -24.49
C LEU A 250 4.17 -14.45 -25.44
N ASN A 251 4.00 -15.72 -25.06
CA ASN A 251 4.36 -16.84 -25.91
C ASN A 251 3.57 -16.86 -27.23
N ARG A 252 2.28 -16.49 -27.18
CA ARG A 252 1.44 -16.39 -28.38
C ARG A 252 1.88 -15.24 -29.29
N ASP A 253 2.22 -14.09 -28.72
CA ASP A 253 2.71 -12.92 -29.46
C ASP A 253 4.04 -13.22 -30.17
N MET A 254 5.00 -13.83 -29.45
CA MET A 254 6.28 -14.24 -30.04
C MET A 254 6.11 -15.24 -31.20
N ARG A 255 5.13 -16.16 -31.12
CA ARG A 255 4.82 -17.09 -32.22
C ARG A 255 4.20 -16.41 -33.43
N ASN A 256 3.49 -15.31 -33.23
CA ASN A 256 2.72 -14.63 -34.28
C ASN A 256 3.47 -13.44 -34.92
N GLY A 257 4.60 -12.99 -34.36
CA GLY A 257 5.32 -11.82 -34.86
C GLY A 257 6.79 -11.68 -34.41
N GLY A 258 7.43 -12.75 -33.92
CA GLY A 258 8.81 -12.75 -33.43
C GLY A 258 9.93 -12.82 -34.49
N GLU A 259 9.62 -12.77 -35.79
CA GLU A 259 10.63 -12.44 -36.80
C GLU A 259 10.69 -10.92 -36.93
N LEU A 260 11.81 -10.37 -36.46
CA LEU A 260 12.26 -9.00 -36.63
C LEU A 260 11.75 -8.39 -37.93
N ARG A 261 10.84 -7.41 -37.84
CA ARG A 261 10.76 -6.36 -38.85
C ARG A 261 12.00 -5.49 -38.67
N GLY A 262 13.12 -5.98 -39.21
CA GLY A 262 14.26 -5.15 -39.54
C GLY A 262 13.85 -4.15 -40.62
N GLY A 263 14.04 -2.87 -40.32
CA GLY A 263 13.82 -1.73 -41.18
C GLY A 263 14.28 -0.48 -40.45
#